data_AF-A0A7V1MEY6-F1
#
_entry.id   AF-A0A7V1MEY6-F1
#
_cell.length_a   1.000
_cell.length_b   1.000
_cell.length_c   1.000
_cell.angle_alpha   90.00
_cell.angle_beta   90.00
_cell.angle_gamma   90.00
#
_symmetry.space_group_name_H-M   'P 1'
#
loop_
_entity.id
_entity.type
_entity.pdbx_description
1 polymer ?
#
loop_
_entity_poly.entity_id
_entity_poly.type
_entity_poly.pdbx_seq_one_letter_code
_entity_poly.pdbx_strand_id
1 'polypeptide(L)' 'MFKAMVGAVVIAQIAFSAAADVLEVPGQFSTIQAAIDAADNGDDILIAAGTYRELLDGRNKSLTFIGAGAGQTVLSG' A
#
# COMPACT_ATOMS: atom_id res chain seq x y z
N MET A 1 -46.67 -1.74 27.10
CA MET A 1 -46.34 -1.40 25.70
C MET A 1 -45.47 -0.15 25.71
N PHE A 2 -44.14 -0.29 25.71
CA PHE A 2 -43.21 0.83 25.62
C PHE A 2 -42.96 1.16 24.14
N LYS A 3 -43.28 2.40 23.76
CA LYS A 3 -43.13 2.95 22.41
C LYS A 3 -41.66 3.36 22.19
N ALA A 4 -41.14 3.08 21.00
CA ALA A 4 -39.76 3.26 20.56
C ALA A 4 -39.22 4.69 20.70
N MET A 5 -37.90 4.80 20.90
CA MET A 5 -37.11 5.96 20.48
C MET A 5 -35.76 5.46 19.96
N VAL A 6 -35.59 5.48 18.64
CA VAL A 6 -34.31 5.22 17.97
C VAL A 6 -33.43 6.43 18.23
N GLY A 7 -32.45 6.30 19.12
CA GLY A 7 -31.40 7.30 19.30
C GLY A 7 -30.51 7.29 18.07
N ALA A 8 -30.44 8.42 17.37
CA ALA A 8 -29.57 8.60 16.23
C ALA A 8 -28.13 8.27 16.63
N VAL A 9 -27.61 7.16 16.12
CA VAL A 9 -26.17 6.89 16.15
C VAL A 9 -25.53 7.95 15.26
N VAL A 10 -24.82 8.88 15.88
CA VAL A 10 -23.93 9.80 15.16
C VAL A 10 -22.77 8.97 14.66
N ILE A 11 -22.92 8.39 13.47
CA ILE A 11 -21.80 7.84 12.74
C ILE A 11 -21.13 9.08 12.13
N ALA A 12 -20.17 9.67 12.85
CA ALA A 12 -19.21 10.53 12.20
C ALA A 12 -18.51 9.65 11.17
N GLN A 13 -18.96 9.73 9.92
CA GLN A 13 -18.27 9.12 8.81
C GLN A 13 -16.96 9.87 8.68
N ILE A 14 -15.94 9.38 9.38
CA ILE A 14 -14.56 9.76 9.14
C ILE A 14 -14.32 9.41 7.68
N ALA A 15 -14.31 10.42 6.82
CA ALA A 15 -13.92 10.25 5.44
C ALA A 15 -12.47 9.78 5.47
N PHE A 16 -12.25 8.50 5.20
CA PHE A 16 -10.93 8.04 4.81
C PHE A 16 -10.56 8.84 3.56
N SER A 17 -9.56 9.70 3.66
CA SER A 17 -8.95 10.25 2.46
C SER A 17 -8.31 9.06 1.77
N ALA A 18 -8.86 8.66 0.63
CA ALA A 18 -8.29 7.64 -0.25
C ALA A 18 -7.08 8.24 -1.00
N ALA A 19 -6.14 8.81 -0.26
CA ALA A 19 -4.84 9.15 -0.80
C ALA A 19 -4.03 7.85 -0.86
N ALA A 20 -3.46 7.58 -2.03
CA ALA A 20 -2.47 6.52 -2.18
C ALA A 20 -1.35 6.72 -1.16
N ASP A 21 -1.04 5.67 -0.39
CA ASP A 21 0.11 5.70 0.52
C ASP A 21 1.40 5.43 -0.26
N VAL A 22 2.52 5.96 0.24
CA VAL A 22 3.84 5.74 -0.34
C VAL A 22 4.62 4.80 0.56
N LEU A 23 4.88 3.58 0.07
CA LEU A 23 5.59 2.54 0.79
C LEU A 23 7.05 2.45 0.32
N GLU A 24 7.99 2.71 1.22
CA GLU A 24 9.42 2.76 0.90
C GLU A 24 10.13 1.41 1.11
N VAL A 25 10.93 1.02 0.13
CA VAL A 25 11.82 -0.15 0.18
C VAL A 25 13.26 0.30 -0.13
N PRO A 26 14.26 0.01 0.72
CA PRO A 26 14.21 -0.80 1.94
C PRO A 26 13.85 -0.02 3.23
N GLY A 27 13.29 1.19 3.12
CA GLY A 27 13.10 2.12 4.24
C GLY A 27 12.08 1.63 5.28
N GLN A 28 10.82 1.52 4.88
CA GLN A 28 9.73 1.02 5.73
C GLN A 28 9.63 -0.51 5.69
N PHE A 29 9.90 -1.10 4.53
CA PHE A 29 9.86 -2.54 4.30
C PHE A 29 11.21 -3.01 3.78
N SER A 30 11.73 -4.11 4.33
CA SER A 30 13.04 -4.65 3.93
C SER A 30 13.03 -5.32 2.55
N THR A 31 11.84 -5.66 2.02
CA THR A 31 11.66 -6.38 0.76
C THR A 31 10.50 -5.79 -0.04
N ILE A 32 10.52 -5.97 -1.36
CA ILE A 32 9.44 -5.49 -2.23
C ILE A 32 8.16 -6.27 -1.97
N GLN A 33 8.24 -7.59 -1.74
CA GLN A 33 7.05 -8.38 -1.44
C GLN A 33 6.36 -7.95 -0.14
N ALA A 34 7.11 -7.55 0.89
CA ALA A 34 6.52 -7.06 2.13
C ALA A 34 5.74 -5.74 1.92
N ALA A 35 6.26 -4.85 1.06
CA ALA A 35 5.53 -3.65 0.67
C ALA A 35 4.26 -4.00 -0.13
N ILE A 36 4.32 -4.93 -1.07
CA ILE A 36 3.13 -5.39 -1.83
C ILE A 36 2.08 -6.01 -0.89
N ASP A 37 2.49 -6.82 0.08
CA ASP A 37 1.57 -7.47 1.00
C ASP A 37 0.86 -6.43 1.90
N ALA A 38 1.56 -5.35 2.28
CA ALA A 38 1.04 -4.25 3.09
C ALA A 38 0.23 -3.20 2.30
N ALA A 39 0.51 -3.01 1.01
CA ALA A 39 -0.11 -1.99 0.17
C ALA A 39 -1.60 -2.25 -0.08
N ASP A 40 -2.40 -1.20 -0.18
CA ASP A 40 -3.76 -1.23 -0.70
C ASP A 40 -3.79 -0.85 -2.19
N ASN A 41 -4.94 -1.05 -2.85
CA ASN A 41 -5.09 -0.66 -4.25
C ASN A 41 -4.93 0.86 -4.42
N GLY A 42 -4.04 1.25 -5.33
CA GLY A 42 -3.73 2.65 -5.63
C GLY A 42 -2.44 3.13 -5.00
N ASP A 43 -1.83 2.36 -4.10
CA ASP A 43 -0.59 2.76 -3.42
C ASP A 43 0.64 2.75 -4.35
N ASP A 44 1.62 3.56 -3.96
CA ASP A 44 2.89 3.70 -4.64
C ASP A 44 4.00 3.02 -3.81
N ILE A 45 4.73 2.09 -4.43
CA ILE A 45 5.91 1.46 -3.85
C ILE A 45 7.15 2.17 -4.37
N LEU A 46 7.83 2.93 -3.49
CA LEU A 46 9.07 3.62 -3.78
C LEU A 46 10.27 2.71 -3.49
N ILE A 47 10.98 2.32 -4.55
CA ILE A 47 12.09 1.36 -4.48
C ILE A 47 13.40 2.10 -4.68
N ALA A 48 14.19 2.19 -3.61
CA ALA A 48 15.53 2.74 -3.66
C ALA A 48 16.45 1.94 -4.58
N ALA A 49 17.55 2.56 -5.02
CA ALA A 49 18.55 1.91 -5.86
C ALA A 49 19.12 0.65 -5.16
N GLY A 50 19.24 -0.44 -5.91
CA GLY A 50 19.67 -1.72 -5.37
C GLY A 50 19.29 -2.90 -6.24
N THR A 51 19.80 -4.07 -5.86
CA THR A 51 19.47 -5.34 -6.49
C THR A 51 18.61 -6.16 -5.53
N TYR A 52 17.36 -6.38 -5.92
CA TYR A 52 16.37 -7.14 -5.17
C TYR A 52 16.24 -8.52 -5.78
N ARG A 53 16.58 -9.56 -5.01
CA ARG A 53 16.52 -10.95 -5.45
C ARG A 53 15.25 -11.62 -4.94
N GLU A 54 14.14 -11.30 -5.59
CA GLU A 54 12.80 -11.67 -5.14
C GLU A 54 11.93 -12.11 -6.32
N LEU A 55 11.05 -13.08 -6.08
CA LEU A 55 9.93 -13.40 -6.97
C LEU A 55 8.70 -12.67 -6.44
N LEU A 56 8.16 -11.75 -7.24
CA LEU A 56 7.04 -10.91 -6.80
C LEU A 56 5.69 -11.52 -7.19
N ASP A 57 4.76 -11.54 -6.24
CA ASP A 57 3.33 -11.76 -6.47
C ASP A 57 2.59 -10.45 -6.19
N GLY A 58 2.07 -9.82 -7.25
CA GLY A 58 1.32 -8.56 -7.17
C GLY A 58 -0.05 -8.67 -6.48
N ARG A 59 -0.47 -9.86 -6.03
CA ARG A 59 -1.73 -10.10 -5.29
C ARG A 59 -3.00 -9.58 -5.98
N ASN A 60 -2.96 -9.41 -7.31
CA ASN A 60 -4.02 -8.76 -8.09
C ASN A 60 -4.38 -7.34 -7.60
N LYS A 61 -3.40 -6.63 -7.03
CA LYS A 61 -3.52 -5.23 -6.60
C LYS A 61 -3.09 -4.29 -7.73
N SER A 62 -3.75 -3.15 -7.84
CA SER A 62 -3.33 -2.05 -8.72
C SER A 62 -2.32 -1.18 -7.97
N LEU A 63 -1.03 -1.43 -8.17
CA LEU A 63 0.07 -0.73 -7.48
C LEU A 63 0.95 0.01 -8.48
N THR A 64 1.48 1.16 -8.09
CA THR A 64 2.53 1.85 -8.85
C THR A 64 3.89 1.48 -8.27
N PHE A 65 4.87 1.18 -9.12
CA PHE A 65 6.24 0.92 -8.70
C PHE A 65 7.15 2.03 -9.22
N ILE A 66 7.82 2.74 -8.31
CA ILE A 66 8.70 3.86 -8.64
C ILE A 66 10.12 3.47 -8.24
N GLY A 67 10.96 3.15 -9.22
CA GLY A 67 12.39 2.89 -9.00
C GLY A 67 13.23 4.16 -8.94
N ALA A 68 14.41 4.09 -8.33
CA ALA A 68 15.36 5.20 -8.19
C ALA A 68 15.95 5.71 -9.52
N GLY A 69 15.65 5.06 -10.65
CA GLY A 69 16.10 5.43 -11.98
C GLY A 69 16.40 4.22 -12.87
N ALA A 70 16.52 4.45 -14.18
CA ALA A 70 16.84 3.39 -15.14
C ALA A 70 18.17 2.70 -14.78
N GLY A 71 18.15 1.38 -14.63
CA GLY A 71 19.31 0.56 -14.29
C GLY A 71 19.81 0.69 -12.84
N GLN A 72 19.18 1.54 -12.01
CA GLN A 72 19.53 1.71 -10.59
C GLN A 72 18.76 0.74 -9.69
N THR A 73 17.58 0.32 -10.12
CA THR A 73 16.78 -0.71 -9.46
C THR A 73 16.80 -1.96 -10.34
N VAL A 74 17.37 -3.05 -9.83
CA VAL A 74 17.44 -4.33 -10.53
C VAL A 74 16.62 -5.36 -9.75
N LEU A 75 15.55 -5.86 -10.36
CA LEU A 75 14.83 -7.02 -9.86
C LEU A 75 15.38 -8.28 -10.56
N SER A 76 15.89 -9.23 -9.78
CA SER A 76 16.51 -10.47 -10.30
C SER A 76 15.99 -11.66 -9.52
N GLY A 77 14.94 -12.29 -10.02
CA GLY A 77 14.27 -13.46 -9.45
C GLY A 77 13.95 -14.51 -10.50
#